data_AF-A0A5P1F120-F1
#
_entry.id   AF-A0A5P1F120-F1
#
_cell.length_a   1.000
_cell.length_b   1.000
_cell.length_c   1.000
_cell.angle_alpha   90.00
_cell.angle_beta   90.00
_cell.angle_gamma   90.00
#
_symmetry.space_group_name_H-M   'P 1'
#
loop_
_entity.id
_entity.type
_entity.pdbx_description
1 polymer ?
#
loop_
_entity_poly.entity_id
_entity_poly.type
_entity_poly.pdbx_seq_one_letter_code
_entity_poly.pdbx_strand_id
1 'polypeptide(L)'
;MGCGYRRQRPATQPGERELVWWRVAPVDTATTAESQQQQEEDPPMNSRFTWVIEHFSRLHPKKHYSDIFMVGGYKWRVLIFPKGNNVDHLSMYLHVADSVNLPYGWSRYAQFSLAVVNQMHSKYSVRKGIIFAGIKVDFN
;
A
#
# COMPACT_ATOMS: atom_id res chain seq x y z
N MET A 1 -21.53 -41.48 -30.78
CA MET A 1 -21.79 -40.65 -31.98
C MET A 1 -22.33 -39.31 -31.50
N GLY A 2 -21.63 -38.22 -31.80
CA GLY A 2 -21.80 -36.91 -31.14
C GLY A 2 -22.94 -36.07 -31.72
N CYS A 3 -23.69 -35.39 -30.84
CA CYS A 3 -24.70 -34.40 -31.21
C CYS A 3 -24.00 -33.07 -31.52
N GLY A 4 -24.09 -32.62 -32.78
CA GLY A 4 -23.49 -31.36 -33.24
C GLY A 4 -24.34 -30.14 -32.88
N TYR A 5 -23.71 -29.10 -32.37
CA TYR A 5 -24.32 -27.78 -32.18
C TYR A 5 -24.26 -26.99 -33.49
N ARG A 6 -25.40 -26.82 -34.16
CA ARG A 6 -25.53 -25.93 -35.32
C ARG A 6 -25.62 -24.49 -34.81
N ARG A 7 -24.57 -23.69 -35.00
CA ARG A 7 -24.66 -22.23 -34.87
C ARG A 7 -25.60 -21.71 -35.95
N GLN A 8 -26.72 -21.11 -35.57
CA GLN A 8 -27.48 -20.24 -36.45
C GLN A 8 -26.91 -18.82 -36.32
N ARG A 9 -26.50 -18.22 -37.45
CA ARG A 9 -26.22 -16.78 -37.50
C ARG A 9 -27.56 -16.04 -37.51
N PRO A 10 -27.76 -14.98 -36.71
CA PRO A 10 -28.93 -14.14 -36.84
C PRO A 10 -28.92 -13.44 -38.20
N ALA A 11 -30.09 -13.38 -38.84
CA ALA A 11 -30.30 -12.61 -40.05
C ALA A 11 -30.23 -11.11 -39.74
N THR A 12 -29.35 -10.38 -40.43
CA THR A 12 -29.30 -8.92 -40.37
C THR A 12 -30.27 -8.37 -41.43
N GLN A 13 -31.27 -7.61 -41.01
CA GLN A 13 -32.04 -6.71 -41.89
C GLN A 13 -31.65 -5.25 -41.59
N PRO A 14 -31.61 -4.37 -42.62
CA PRO A 14 -30.97 -3.07 -42.51
C PRO A 14 -31.93 -2.01 -41.97
N GLY A 15 -31.49 -1.22 -40.99
CA GLY A 15 -32.07 0.11 -40.76
C GLY A 15 -32.66 0.44 -39.39
N GLU A 16 -32.27 -0.23 -38.30
CA GLU A 16 -32.68 0.20 -36.96
C GLU A 16 -31.46 0.48 -36.07
N ARG A 17 -31.42 1.68 -35.48
CA ARG A 17 -30.31 2.14 -34.62
C ARG A 17 -30.37 1.40 -33.30
N GLU A 18 -29.49 0.42 -33.14
CA GLU A 18 -29.28 -0.37 -31.94
C GLU A 18 -28.77 0.52 -30.77
N LEU A 19 -29.62 0.80 -29.80
CA LEU A 19 -29.21 1.33 -28.48
C LEU A 19 -29.92 0.54 -27.38
N VAL A 20 -29.52 -0.72 -27.17
CA VAL A 20 -29.90 -1.48 -25.97
C VAL A 20 -28.74 -2.38 -25.54
N TRP A 21 -27.81 -1.82 -24.77
CA TRP A 21 -26.75 -2.59 -24.09
C TRP A 21 -26.73 -2.34 -22.58
N TRP A 22 -27.89 -2.15 -21.94
CA TRP A 22 -28.13 -2.44 -20.52
C TRP A 22 -29.52 -1.89 -20.11
N ARG A 23 -30.45 -2.76 -19.74
CA ARG A 23 -31.57 -2.40 -18.85
C ARG A 23 -31.61 -3.49 -17.78
N VAL A 24 -31.32 -3.10 -16.54
CA VAL A 24 -31.51 -3.96 -15.38
C VAL A 24 -32.97 -3.78 -14.96
N ALA A 25 -33.75 -4.86 -14.96
CA ALA A 25 -35.12 -4.84 -14.43
C ALA A 25 -35.07 -4.61 -12.91
N PRO A 26 -36.03 -3.88 -12.31
CA PRO A 26 -36.11 -3.78 -10.86
C PRO A 26 -36.49 -5.16 -10.30
N VAL A 27 -35.72 -5.61 -9.31
CA VAL A 27 -35.98 -6.85 -8.56
C VAL A 27 -37.09 -6.58 -7.55
N ASP A 28 -38.22 -7.27 -7.70
CA ASP A 28 -39.30 -7.22 -6.72
C ASP A 28 -39.01 -8.16 -5.54
N THR A 29 -39.00 -7.54 -4.35
CA THR A 29 -39.28 -8.07 -3.00
C THR A 29 -38.29 -9.01 -2.28
N ALA A 30 -37.80 -8.45 -1.17
CA ALA A 30 -37.57 -9.06 0.15
C ALA A 30 -36.37 -10.02 0.35
N THR A 31 -35.25 -9.46 0.82
CA THR A 31 -34.67 -9.74 2.17
C THR A 31 -33.33 -9.01 2.29
N THR A 32 -33.22 -8.22 3.35
CA THR A 32 -32.02 -7.49 3.79
C THR A 32 -30.86 -8.44 4.03
N ALA A 33 -29.78 -8.30 3.25
CA ALA A 33 -28.41 -8.60 3.65
C ALA A 33 -27.46 -7.89 2.68
N GLU A 34 -27.08 -6.66 3.02
CA GLU A 34 -26.04 -5.89 2.31
C GLU A 34 -24.70 -6.61 2.50
N SER A 35 -24.33 -7.42 1.52
CA SER A 35 -23.00 -8.00 1.42
C SER A 35 -22.12 -6.97 0.73
N GLN A 36 -21.36 -6.21 1.52
CA GLN A 36 -20.32 -5.32 1.00
C GLN A 36 -19.25 -6.18 0.31
N GLN A 37 -19.28 -6.24 -1.02
CA GLN A 37 -18.17 -6.74 -1.81
C GLN A 37 -17.01 -5.76 -1.66
N GLN A 38 -16.08 -6.07 -0.77
CA GLN A 38 -14.78 -5.41 -0.71
C GLN A 38 -14.00 -5.82 -1.96
N GLN A 39 -13.90 -4.86 -2.88
CA GLN A 39 -13.04 -4.95 -4.05
C GLN A 39 -11.59 -4.98 -3.54
N GLU A 40 -10.97 -6.15 -3.60
CA GLU A 40 -9.58 -6.39 -3.18
C GLU A 40 -8.65 -5.76 -4.23
N GLU A 41 -8.47 -4.43 -4.17
CA GLU A 41 -7.47 -3.77 -5.00
C GLU A 41 -6.07 -4.24 -4.60
N ASP A 42 -5.27 -4.63 -5.61
CA ASP A 42 -3.88 -4.99 -5.40
C ASP A 42 -3.14 -3.87 -4.64
N PRO A 43 -2.38 -4.20 -3.58
CA PRO A 43 -1.72 -3.19 -2.77
C PRO A 43 -0.81 -2.30 -3.62
N PRO A 44 -0.81 -0.97 -3.39
CA PRO A 44 0.03 -0.07 -4.16
C PRO A 44 1.50 -0.46 -4.02
N MET A 45 2.19 -0.55 -5.16
CA MET A 45 3.61 -0.94 -5.23
C MET A 45 4.55 0.22 -4.89
N ASN A 46 4.06 1.46 -4.97
CA ASN A 46 4.75 2.66 -4.50
C ASN A 46 3.78 3.50 -3.65
N SER A 47 4.29 4.12 -2.59
CA SER A 47 3.48 5.00 -1.75
C SER A 47 4.34 6.04 -1.05
N ARG A 48 3.73 7.16 -0.70
CA ARG A 48 4.33 8.21 0.12
C ARG A 48 3.63 8.27 1.46
N PHE A 49 4.34 7.84 2.49
CA PHE A 49 3.90 8.00 3.88
C PHE A 49 4.53 9.24 4.50
N THR A 50 3.75 9.98 5.30
CA THR A 50 4.23 11.16 6.05
C THR A 50 3.89 10.98 7.52
N TRP A 51 4.91 11.03 8.38
CA TRP A 51 4.74 11.00 9.82
C TRP A 51 4.92 12.40 10.40
N VAL A 52 3.86 12.94 11.00
CA VAL A 52 3.91 14.18 11.76
C VAL A 52 4.21 13.84 13.21
N ILE A 53 5.30 14.40 13.72
CA ILE A 53 5.70 14.22 15.12
C ILE A 53 5.46 15.53 15.85
N GLU A 54 4.48 15.51 16.73
CA GLU A 54 4.22 16.64 17.62
C GLU A 54 5.25 16.69 18.74
N HIS A 55 5.58 17.90 19.18
CA HIS A 55 6.45 18.12 20.33
C HIS A 55 7.79 17.37 20.25
N PHE A 56 8.41 17.29 19.06
CA PHE A 56 9.63 16.50 18.79
C PHE A 56 10.74 16.71 19.85
N SER A 57 10.97 17.95 20.30
CA SER A 57 11.97 18.29 21.32
C SER A 57 11.74 17.63 22.68
N ARG A 58 10.50 17.18 22.97
CA ARG A 58 10.10 16.50 24.20
C ARG A 58 10.07 14.98 24.07
N LEU A 59 10.40 14.43 22.90
CA LEU A 59 10.43 12.97 22.72
C LEU A 59 11.46 12.33 23.65
N HIS A 60 11.08 11.19 24.23
CA HIS A 60 12.00 10.34 24.98
C HIS A 60 13.18 9.95 24.07
N PRO A 61 14.43 9.92 24.56
CA PRO A 61 15.61 9.59 23.75
C PRO A 61 15.65 8.16 23.20
N LYS A 62 14.66 7.32 23.53
CA LYS A 62 14.54 5.95 23.04
C LYS A 62 13.99 5.95 21.61
N LYS A 63 14.01 4.79 20.98
CA LYS A 63 13.44 4.60 19.65
C LYS A 63 11.92 4.82 19.64
N HIS A 64 11.40 5.42 18.57
CA HIS A 64 9.96 5.61 18.34
C HIS A 64 9.55 5.06 16.98
N TYR A 65 8.30 4.62 16.90
CA TYR A 65 7.71 4.09 15.68
C TYR A 65 6.58 4.98 15.20
N SER A 66 6.46 5.16 13.89
CA SER A 66 5.26 5.70 13.27
C SER A 66 4.13 4.68 13.29
N ASP A 67 2.96 5.12 12.81
CA ASP A 67 1.91 4.21 12.37
C ASP A 67 2.38 3.26 11.27
N ILE A 68 1.65 2.15 11.13
CA ILE A 68 1.89 1.13 10.12
C ILE A 68 1.23 1.55 8.81
N PHE A 69 1.95 1.38 7.70
CA PHE A 69 1.41 1.60 6.35
C PHE A 69 1.72 0.41 5.44
N MET A 70 0.81 0.14 4.49
CA MET A 70 0.89 -1.00 3.58
C MET A 70 1.46 -0.59 2.23
N VAL A 71 2.49 -1.29 1.76
CA VAL A 71 3.06 -1.13 0.40
C VAL A 71 3.53 -2.49 -0.11
N GLY A 72 3.11 -2.85 -1.32
CA GLY A 72 3.47 -4.14 -1.93
C GLY A 72 3.09 -5.36 -1.09
N GLY A 73 1.99 -5.28 -0.32
CA GLY A 73 1.54 -6.35 0.58
C GLY A 73 2.31 -6.48 1.90
N TYR A 74 3.25 -5.58 2.20
CA TYR A 74 4.03 -5.61 3.45
C TYR A 74 3.65 -4.46 4.39
N LYS A 75 3.67 -4.77 5.69
CA LYS A 75 3.48 -3.80 6.78
C LYS A 75 4.79 -3.08 7.05
N TRP A 76 4.86 -1.82 6.68
CA TRP A 76 6.00 -0.95 6.92
C TRP A 76 5.71 0.05 8.03
N ARG A 77 6.78 0.56 8.65
CA ARG A 77 6.74 1.71 9.55
C ARG A 77 8.07 2.45 9.53
N VAL A 78 8.05 3.73 9.90
CA VAL A 78 9.27 4.50 10.13
C VAL A 78 9.72 4.29 11.57
N LEU A 79 11.02 4.08 11.75
CA LEU A 79 11.69 3.98 13.04
C LEU A 79 12.66 5.15 13.18
N ILE A 80 12.58 5.90 14.28
CA ILE A 80 13.53 6.96 14.59
C ILE A 80 14.23 6.74 15.93
N PHE A 81 15.44 7.27 16.02
CA PHE A 81 16.15 7.52 17.28
C PHE A 81 16.37 9.04 17.38
N PRO A 82 15.59 9.77 18.20
CA PRO A 82 15.65 11.23 18.24
C PRO A 82 17.04 11.79 18.62
N LYS A 83 17.79 11.03 19.41
CA LYS A 83 19.17 11.34 19.84
C LYS A 83 20.23 10.50 19.14
N GLY A 84 19.84 9.77 18.08
CA GLY A 84 20.73 8.92 17.31
C GLY A 84 20.87 7.49 17.83
N ASN A 85 21.44 6.64 16.99
CA ASN A 85 21.79 5.26 17.28
C ASN A 85 23.32 5.12 17.22
N ASN A 86 23.98 5.28 18.37
CA ASN A 86 25.44 5.41 18.49
C ASN A 86 26.06 6.64 17.79
N VAL A 87 25.23 7.67 17.57
CA VAL A 87 25.61 8.98 16.99
C VAL A 87 24.83 10.08 17.71
N ASP A 88 25.18 11.35 17.51
CA ASP A 88 24.56 12.53 18.13
C ASP A 88 23.56 13.28 17.22
N HIS A 89 23.13 12.64 16.14
CA HIS A 89 22.16 13.16 15.18
C HIS A 89 20.94 12.26 15.05
N LEU A 90 19.80 12.81 14.63
CA LEU A 90 18.59 12.04 14.34
C LEU A 90 18.91 10.89 13.39
N SER A 91 18.63 9.66 13.83
CA SER A 91 18.69 8.47 12.98
C SER A 91 17.28 8.04 12.59
N MET A 92 17.08 7.70 11.32
CA MET A 92 15.77 7.33 10.75
C MET A 92 15.93 6.14 9.82
N TYR A 93 15.01 5.18 9.92
CA TYR A 93 15.03 3.91 9.20
C TYR A 93 13.63 3.53 8.71
N LEU A 94 13.57 2.73 7.64
CA LEU A 94 12.39 1.97 7.27
C LEU A 94 12.44 0.61 7.98
N HIS A 95 11.33 0.18 8.58
CA HIS A 95 11.24 -1.05 9.37
C HIS A 95 10.00 -1.86 8.97
N VAL A 96 10.10 -3.18 9.02
CA VAL A 96 8.98 -4.10 8.79
C VAL A 96 8.20 -4.27 10.09
N ALA A 97 6.94 -3.85 10.15
CA ALA A 97 6.23 -3.65 11.42
C ALA A 97 6.04 -4.94 12.23
N ASP A 98 5.78 -6.05 11.53
CA ASP A 98 5.55 -7.39 12.04
C ASP A 98 6.79 -8.27 11.95
N SER A 99 7.98 -7.65 11.96
CA SER A 99 9.27 -8.36 11.84
C SER A 99 9.41 -9.53 12.80
N VAL A 100 8.82 -9.44 14.00
CA VAL A 100 8.86 -10.49 15.03
C VAL A 100 8.15 -11.79 14.65
N ASN A 101 7.22 -11.73 13.69
CA ASN A 101 6.43 -12.88 13.24
C ASN A 101 6.97 -13.48 11.94
N LEU A 102 8.03 -12.90 11.38
CA LEU A 102 8.61 -13.37 10.13
C LEU A 102 9.56 -14.54 10.39
N PRO A 103 9.69 -15.47 9.42
CA PRO A 103 10.65 -16.56 9.54
C PRO A 103 12.09 -16.03 9.55
N TYR A 104 12.99 -16.80 10.19
CA TYR A 104 14.43 -16.51 10.15
C TYR A 104 14.95 -16.42 8.71
N GLY A 105 15.81 -15.43 8.44
CA GLY A 105 16.37 -15.19 7.12
C GLY A 105 15.41 -14.50 6.14
N TRP A 106 14.27 -13.99 6.60
CA TRP A 106 13.37 -13.22 5.76
C TRP A 106 14.08 -11.97 5.21
N SER A 107 13.90 -11.74 3.91
CA SER A 107 14.42 -10.54 3.27
C SER A 107 13.49 -10.00 2.18
N ARG A 108 13.54 -8.68 1.98
CA ARG A 108 12.84 -7.99 0.90
C ARG A 108 13.69 -6.90 0.28
N TYR A 109 13.56 -6.76 -1.02
CA TYR A 109 14.06 -5.59 -1.72
C TYR A 109 13.04 -4.46 -1.64
N ALA A 110 13.51 -3.28 -1.25
CA ALA A 110 12.73 -2.06 -1.29
C ALA A 110 13.58 -0.92 -1.88
N GLN A 111 12.98 -0.17 -2.80
CA GLN A 111 13.50 1.13 -3.23
C GLN A 111 12.72 2.20 -2.49
N PHE A 112 13.39 3.03 -1.71
CA PHE A 112 12.73 4.07 -0.92
C PHE A 112 13.61 5.29 -0.72
N SER A 113 13.00 6.39 -0.31
CA SER A 113 13.73 7.54 0.20
C SER A 113 13.14 7.97 1.53
N LEU A 114 14.00 8.39 2.44
CA LEU A 114 13.61 9.00 3.70
C LEU A 114 13.88 10.50 3.62
N ALA A 115 12.98 11.30 4.19
CA ALA A 115 13.12 12.75 4.17
C ALA A 115 12.69 13.39 5.49
N VAL A 116 13.42 14.42 5.89
CA VAL A 116 13.01 15.38 6.92
C VAL A 116 12.57 16.64 6.21
N VAL A 117 11.28 16.97 6.33
CA VAL A 117 10.67 18.09 5.61
C VAL A 117 10.83 19.36 6.43
N ASN A 118 11.39 20.39 5.80
CA ASN A 118 11.33 21.73 6.35
C ASN A 118 9.98 22.37 5.98
N GLN A 119 9.14 22.60 7.00
CA GLN A 119 7.75 23.05 6.83
C GLN A 119 7.64 24.50 6.34
N MET A 120 8.65 25.33 6.61
CA MET A 120 8.66 26.74 6.19
C MET A 120 9.25 26.92 4.80
N HIS A 121 10.28 26.12 4.49
CA HIS A 121 11.11 26.28 3.31
C HIS A 121 11.45 24.92 2.72
N SER A 122 10.59 24.42 1.83
CA SER A 122 10.70 23.10 1.22
C SER A 122 12.08 22.80 0.62
N LYS A 123 12.76 23.82 0.04
CA LYS A 123 14.12 23.72 -0.53
C LYS A 123 15.21 23.28 0.47
N TYR A 124 14.97 23.47 1.77
CA TYR A 124 15.88 23.04 2.83
C TYR A 124 15.50 21.69 3.44
N SER A 125 14.55 20.97 2.83
CA SER A 125 14.26 19.59 3.23
C SER A 125 15.43 18.69 2.86
N VAL A 126 15.77 17.77 3.76
CA VAL A 126 16.83 16.79 3.53
C VAL A 126 16.17 15.49 3.10
N ARG A 127 16.58 14.92 1.97
CA ARG A 127 16.12 13.61 1.48
C ARG A 127 17.32 12.74 1.17
N LYS A 128 17.27 11.49 1.61
CA LYS A 128 18.23 10.45 1.23
C LYS A 128 17.49 9.30 0.57
N GLY A 129 17.77 9.10 -0.72
CA GLY A 129 17.27 7.98 -1.50
C GLY A 129 18.18 6.76 -1.37
N ILE A 130 17.57 5.57 -1.38
CA ILE A 130 18.27 4.29 -1.47
C ILE A 130 17.66 3.54 -2.65
N ILE A 131 18.47 3.37 -3.70
CA ILE A 131 18.02 2.86 -5.00
C ILE A 131 17.62 1.38 -4.89
N PHE A 132 18.36 0.58 -4.11
CA PHE A 132 17.97 -0.78 -3.75
C PHE A 132 18.52 -1.13 -2.35
N ALA A 133 17.63 -1.33 -1.38
CA ALA A 133 17.98 -1.87 -0.09
C ALA A 133 17.40 -3.29 0.04
N GLY A 134 18.25 -4.27 0.33
CA GLY A 134 17.81 -5.54 0.89
C GLY A 134 17.57 -5.35 2.38
N ILE A 135 16.32 -5.39 2.81
CA ILE A 135 15.93 -5.34 4.21
C ILE A 135 15.92 -6.77 4.72
N LYS A 136 16.88 -7.11 5.59
CA LYS A 136 16.98 -8.40 6.27
C LYS A 136 16.46 -8.27 7.70
N VAL A 137 15.69 -9.25 8.13
CA VAL A 137 15.29 -9.41 9.53
C VAL A 137 16.06 -10.60 10.08
N ASP A 138 17.07 -10.30 10.88
CA ASP A 138 17.85 -11.30 11.60
C ASP A 138 17.36 -11.33 13.05
N PHE A 139 16.96 -12.51 13.54
CA PHE A 139 16.67 -12.72 14.96
C PHE A 139 17.97 -13.12 15.67
N ASN A 140 18.17 -12.58 16.87
CA ASN A 140 19.30 -12.91 17.75
C ASN A 140 19.00 -14.16 18.58
#